data_AF-A0AAP2G4H4-F1
#
_entry.id   AF-A0AAP2G4H4-F1
#
_cell.length_a   1.000
_cell.length_b   1.000
_cell.length_c   1.000
_cell.angle_alpha   90.00
_cell.angle_beta   90.00
_cell.angle_gamma   90.00
#
_symmetry.space_group_name_H-M   'P 1'
#
loop_
_entity.id
_entity.type
_entity.pdbx_description
1 polymer ?
#
loop_
_entity_poly.entity_id
_entity_poly.type
_entity_poly.pdbx_seq_one_letter_code
_entity_poly.pdbx_strand_id
1 'polypeptide(L)'
;MVRYTEPDPTDTNRARWPNHPLWDLVCAKMDDDLIEMRSGADPNPMKEVHREEHIGILMRNIMGCCITLAALRGITFDALPKEIGNIANDMRDHIQANPQKTAKQLKEAQERYVFIGRPEPM
;
A
#
# COMPACT_ATOMS: atom_id res chain seq x y z
N MET A 1 -12.31 3.66 -1.69
CA MET A 1 -12.65 4.58 -2.80
C MET A 1 -14.14 4.85 -2.75
N VAL A 2 -14.56 6.11 -2.74
CA VAL A 2 -15.99 6.48 -2.76
C VAL A 2 -16.41 6.60 -4.23
N ARG A 3 -17.47 5.89 -4.62
CA ARG A 3 -18.02 5.81 -5.98
C ARG A 3 -19.54 5.87 -5.89
N TYR A 4 -20.20 6.64 -6.76
CA TYR A 4 -21.66 6.68 -6.84
C TYR A 4 -22.13 5.63 -7.87
N THR A 5 -22.92 4.65 -7.40
CA THR A 5 -23.22 3.42 -8.13
C THR A 5 -24.73 3.20 -8.23
N GLU A 6 -25.19 2.57 -9.30
CA GLU A 6 -26.57 2.09 -9.41
C GLU A 6 -26.76 0.81 -8.57
N PRO A 7 -27.77 0.75 -7.68
CA PRO A 7 -28.07 -0.46 -6.95
C PRO A 7 -28.46 -1.61 -7.88
N ASP A 8 -27.73 -2.73 -7.79
CA ASP A 8 -28.16 -3.99 -8.39
C ASP A 8 -29.06 -4.73 -7.39
N PRO A 9 -30.35 -4.95 -7.71
CA PRO A 9 -31.29 -5.61 -6.80
C PRO A 9 -30.96 -7.09 -6.54
N THR A 10 -30.06 -7.68 -7.34
CA THR A 10 -29.65 -9.08 -7.24
C THR A 10 -28.26 -9.28 -6.64
N ASP A 11 -27.45 -8.22 -6.54
CA ASP A 11 -26.10 -8.27 -5.96
C ASP A 11 -26.03 -7.40 -4.70
N THR A 12 -25.76 -8.00 -3.55
CA THR A 12 -25.57 -7.25 -2.29
C THR A 12 -24.17 -6.66 -2.15
N ASN A 13 -23.22 -7.07 -2.99
CA ASN A 13 -21.85 -6.56 -2.97
C ASN A 13 -21.72 -5.27 -3.77
N ARG A 14 -21.89 -4.14 -3.06
CA ARG A 14 -21.76 -2.78 -3.59
C ARG A 14 -20.49 -2.52 -4.41
N ALA A 15 -19.38 -3.22 -4.14
CA ALA A 15 -18.14 -3.01 -4.88
C ALA A 15 -18.26 -3.39 -6.36
N ARG A 16 -19.16 -4.33 -6.71
CA ARG A 16 -19.39 -4.82 -8.08
C ARG A 16 -20.44 -4.04 -8.86
N TRP A 17 -21.16 -3.15 -8.20
CA TRP A 17 -22.24 -2.39 -8.82
C TRP A 17 -21.71 -1.51 -9.95
N PRO A 18 -22.48 -1.32 -11.04
CA PRO A 18 -22.10 -0.40 -12.11
C PRO A 18 -22.05 1.04 -11.58
N ASN A 19 -21.24 1.87 -12.22
CA ASN A 19 -21.27 3.31 -11.96
C ASN A 19 -22.65 3.86 -12.30
N HIS A 20 -23.10 4.82 -11.51
CA HIS A 20 -24.22 5.63 -11.92
C HIS A 20 -23.74 6.61 -13.00
N PRO A 21 -24.53 6.92 -14.05
CA PRO A 21 -24.10 7.82 -15.14
C PRO A 21 -23.61 9.20 -14.68
N LEU A 22 -24.19 9.74 -13.61
CA LEU A 22 -23.72 10.96 -12.95
C LEU A 22 -22.26 10.85 -12.46
N TRP A 23 -21.86 9.69 -11.96
CA TRP A 23 -20.48 9.43 -11.56
C TRP A 23 -19.54 9.43 -12.76
N ASP A 24 -19.94 8.78 -13.86
CA ASP A 24 -19.15 8.76 -15.09
C ASP A 24 -18.97 10.16 -15.67
N LEU A 25 -20.02 10.98 -15.65
CA LEU A 25 -19.95 12.38 -16.09
C LEU A 25 -19.01 13.23 -15.22
N VAL A 26 -19.07 13.04 -13.90
CA VAL A 26 -18.17 13.73 -12.96
C VAL A 26 -16.73 13.29 -13.21
N CYS A 27 -16.45 12.00 -13.35
CA CYS A 27 -15.11 11.51 -13.68
C CYS A 27 -14.59 12.11 -15.00
N ALA A 28 -15.40 12.11 -16.06
CA ALA A 28 -15.03 12.71 -17.34
C ALA A 28 -14.72 14.21 -17.21
N LYS A 29 -15.49 14.97 -16.41
CA LYS A 29 -15.24 16.39 -16.17
C LYS A 29 -14.04 16.65 -15.26
N MET A 30 -13.81 15.79 -14.28
CA MET A 30 -12.64 15.86 -13.40
C MET A 30 -11.35 15.60 -14.18
N ASP A 31 -11.37 14.69 -15.14
CA ASP A 31 -10.20 14.37 -15.96
C ASP A 31 -9.85 15.51 -16.94
N ASP A 32 -10.86 16.21 -17.48
CA ASP A 32 -10.65 17.29 -18.46
C ASP A 32 -10.37 18.67 -17.83
N ASP A 33 -10.96 19.02 -16.68
CA ASP A 33 -11.11 20.43 -16.23
C ASP A 33 -10.39 20.76 -14.90
N LEU A 34 -9.98 19.76 -14.12
CA LEU A 34 -9.31 20.01 -12.82
C LEU A 34 -7.79 20.21 -12.92
N ILE A 35 -7.22 20.06 -14.11
CA ILE A 35 -5.78 20.28 -14.32
C ILE A 35 -5.45 21.77 -14.16
N GLU A 36 -6.32 22.67 -14.61
CA GLU A 36 -6.12 24.13 -14.52
C GLU A 36 -6.31 24.69 -13.10
N MET A 37 -7.03 23.99 -12.23
CA MET A 37 -7.28 24.39 -10.84
C MET A 37 -6.27 23.83 -9.83
N ARG A 38 -5.18 23.21 -10.29
CA ARG A 38 -4.10 22.80 -9.40
C ARG A 38 -3.42 24.04 -8.84
N SER A 39 -3.44 24.18 -7.51
CA SER A 39 -2.44 24.98 -6.80
C SER A 39 -1.08 24.61 -7.39
N GLY A 40 -0.33 25.59 -7.90
CA GLY A 40 1.00 25.38 -8.50
C GLY A 40 2.05 24.83 -7.52
N ALA A 41 1.64 24.30 -6.36
CA ALA A 41 2.43 23.39 -5.58
C ALA A 41 2.71 22.14 -6.43
N ASP A 42 3.99 21.96 -6.75
CA ASP A 42 4.48 20.74 -7.39
C ASP A 42 3.90 19.53 -6.61
N PRO A 43 3.20 18.58 -7.25
CA PRO A 43 2.67 17.40 -6.58
C PRO A 43 3.77 16.54 -5.93
N ASN A 44 5.02 16.75 -6.32
CA ASN A 44 6.15 15.90 -5.97
C ASN A 44 6.54 15.92 -4.47
N PRO A 45 6.68 17.06 -3.76
CA PRO A 45 7.10 17.08 -2.36
C PRO A 45 6.04 16.43 -1.45
N MET A 46 4.76 16.65 -1.72
CA MET A 46 3.69 16.08 -0.90
C MET A 46 3.59 14.56 -1.08
N LYS A 47 3.83 14.05 -2.29
CA LYS A 47 3.92 12.60 -2.56
C LYS A 47 5.13 11.96 -1.88
N GLU A 48 6.29 12.61 -1.93
CA GLU A 48 7.50 12.15 -1.26
C GLU A 48 7.33 12.12 0.26
N VAL A 49 6.73 13.16 0.86
CA VAL A 49 6.43 13.20 2.30
C VAL A 49 5.49 12.07 2.71
N HIS A 50 4.39 11.84 1.97
CA HIS A 50 3.47 10.74 2.25
C HIS A 50 4.14 9.36 2.09
N ARG A 51 5.07 9.21 1.14
CA ARG A 51 5.85 7.98 0.97
C ARG A 51 6.68 7.69 2.21
N GLU A 52 7.47 8.66 2.65
CA GLU A 52 8.37 8.51 3.79
C GLU A 52 7.59 8.30 5.09
N GLU A 53 6.47 8.98 5.27
CA GLU A 53 5.56 8.74 6.40
C GLU A 53 5.06 7.30 6.41
N HIS A 54 4.60 6.79 5.28
CA HIS A 54 4.10 5.42 5.18
C HIS A 54 5.21 4.39 5.41
N ILE A 55 6.40 4.60 4.85
CA ILE A 55 7.58 3.77 5.15
C ILE A 55 7.84 3.77 6.66
N GLY A 56 7.78 4.93 7.31
CA GLY A 56 7.94 5.06 8.76
C GLY A 56 6.90 4.26 9.55
N ILE A 57 5.63 4.28 9.13
CA ILE A 57 4.56 3.47 9.74
C ILE A 57 4.85 1.97 9.61
N LEU A 58 5.21 1.52 8.39
CA LEU A 58 5.54 0.12 8.13
C LEU A 58 6.73 -0.35 8.97
N MET A 59 7.78 0.47 9.09
CA MET A 59 8.95 0.14 9.90
C MET A 59 8.61 0.01 11.39
N ARG A 60 7.78 0.91 11.94
CA ARG A 60 7.31 0.80 13.34
C ARG A 60 6.50 -0.49 13.55
N ASN A 61 5.63 -0.84 12.61
CA ASN A 61 4.83 -2.06 12.69
C ASN A 61 5.71 -3.31 12.61
N ILE A 62 6.67 -3.35 11.68
CA ILE A 62 7.63 -4.46 11.57
C ILE A 62 8.39 -4.63 12.89
N MET A 63 8.92 -3.54 13.46
CA MET A 63 9.63 -3.57 14.74
C MET A 63 8.74 -4.10 15.88
N GLY A 64 7.52 -3.59 16.01
CA GLY A 64 6.56 -4.03 17.03
C GLY A 64 6.20 -5.51 16.90
N CYS A 65 6.00 -5.99 15.66
CA CYS A 65 5.76 -7.41 15.39
C CYS A 65 6.95 -8.29 15.76
N CYS A 66 8.18 -7.89 15.40
CA CYS A 66 9.39 -8.62 15.76
C CYS A 66 9.58 -8.71 17.28
N ILE A 67 9.38 -7.60 18.01
CA ILE A 67 9.47 -7.59 19.49
C ILE A 67 8.40 -8.50 20.10
N THR A 68 7.16 -8.42 19.61
CA THR A 68 6.07 -9.28 20.10
C THR A 68 6.36 -10.76 19.85
N LEU A 69 6.88 -11.11 18.67
CA LEU A 69 7.27 -12.47 18.35
C LEU A 69 8.41 -12.96 19.25
N ALA A 70 9.43 -12.13 19.49
CA ALA A 70 10.54 -12.45 20.39
C ALA A 70 10.04 -12.68 21.83
N ALA A 71 9.12 -11.84 22.31
CA ALA A 71 8.49 -12.02 23.62
C ALA A 71 7.72 -13.35 23.72
N LEU A 72 6.95 -13.71 22.68
CA LEU A 72 6.25 -15.00 22.61
C LEU A 72 7.20 -16.20 22.55
N ARG A 73 8.40 -16.02 21.98
CA ARG A 73 9.48 -17.02 21.98
C ARG A 73 10.29 -17.04 23.28
N GLY A 74 9.94 -16.20 24.26
CA GLY A 74 10.61 -16.13 25.57
C GLY A 74 12.02 -15.53 25.52
N ILE A 75 12.30 -14.71 24.50
CA ILE A 75 13.63 -14.13 24.27
C ILE A 75 13.84 -12.92 25.19
N THR A 76 15.01 -12.85 25.82
CA THR A 76 15.41 -11.71 26.65
C THR A 76 15.91 -10.55 25.79
N PHE A 77 15.95 -9.34 26.37
CA PHE A 77 16.41 -8.15 25.67
C PHE A 77 17.83 -8.30 25.09
N ASP A 78 18.76 -8.90 25.83
CA ASP A 78 20.14 -9.10 25.38
C ASP A 78 20.25 -10.03 24.16
N ALA A 79 19.30 -10.95 24.01
CA ALA A 79 19.23 -11.88 22.89
C ALA A 79 18.40 -11.34 21.70
N LEU A 80 17.72 -10.20 21.88
CA LEU A 80 16.83 -9.62 20.87
C LEU A 80 17.53 -9.32 19.54
N PRO A 81 18.77 -8.77 19.49
CA PRO A 81 19.46 -8.53 18.21
C PRO A 81 19.69 -9.81 17.41
N LYS A 82 20.04 -10.91 18.10
CA LYS A 82 20.22 -12.23 17.47
C LYS A 82 18.89 -12.75 16.94
N GLU A 83 17.83 -12.61 17.72
CA GLU A 83 16.51 -13.08 17.34
C GLU A 83 15.93 -12.33 16.13
N ILE A 84 16.12 -11.01 16.05
CA ILE A 84 15.76 -10.23 14.86
C ILE A 84 16.50 -10.76 13.62
N GLY A 85 17.78 -11.14 13.77
CA GLY A 85 18.54 -11.80 12.71
C GLY A 85 17.92 -13.13 12.27
N ASN A 86 17.47 -13.96 13.22
CA ASN A 86 16.78 -15.21 12.93
C ASN A 86 15.46 -14.98 12.16
N ILE A 87 14.65 -14.02 12.61
CA ILE A 87 13.39 -13.65 11.95
C ILE A 87 13.65 -13.21 10.50
N ALA A 88 14.70 -12.43 10.25
CA ALA A 88 15.09 -12.02 8.91
C ALA A 88 15.50 -13.22 8.03
N ASN A 89 16.18 -14.22 8.61
CA ASN A 89 16.51 -15.46 7.91
C ASN A 89 15.24 -16.27 7.59
N ASP A 90 14.34 -16.46 8.56
CA ASP A 90 13.05 -17.14 8.35
C ASP A 90 12.25 -16.50 7.20
N MET A 91 12.23 -15.16 7.15
CA MET A 91 11.59 -14.41 6.05
C MET A 91 12.28 -14.67 4.70
N ARG A 92 13.61 -14.70 4.66
CA ARG A 92 14.37 -14.99 3.44
C ARG A 92 14.07 -16.40 2.93
N ASP A 93 14.08 -17.37 3.82
CA ASP A 93 13.81 -18.76 3.47
C ASP A 93 12.38 -18.94 2.95
N HIS A 94 11.40 -18.25 3.56
CA HIS A 94 10.03 -18.23 3.07
C HIS A 94 9.90 -17.65 1.66
N ILE A 95 10.64 -16.56 1.36
CA ILE A 95 10.67 -15.94 0.03
C ILE A 95 11.27 -16.92 -0.99
N GLN A 96 12.39 -17.57 -0.66
CA GLN A 96 13.06 -18.53 -1.53
C GLN A 96 12.21 -19.79 -1.77
N ALA A 97 11.45 -20.23 -0.78
CA ALA A 97 10.52 -21.34 -0.92
C ALA A 97 9.27 -21.00 -1.75
N ASN A 98 8.89 -19.72 -1.84
CA ASN A 98 7.66 -19.27 -2.52
C ASN A 98 7.90 -18.07 -3.47
N PRO A 99 8.79 -18.18 -4.47
CA PRO A 99 9.23 -17.01 -5.23
C PRO A 99 8.11 -16.42 -6.09
N GLN A 100 7.27 -17.23 -6.74
CA GLN A 100 6.19 -16.74 -7.61
C GLN A 100 5.10 -16.02 -6.80
N LYS A 101 4.71 -16.58 -5.65
CA LYS A 101 3.70 -15.97 -4.77
C LYS A 101 4.19 -14.64 -4.22
N THR A 102 5.44 -14.60 -3.77
CA THR A 102 6.06 -13.38 -3.23
C THR A 102 6.20 -12.31 -4.32
N ALA A 103 6.62 -12.68 -5.53
CA ALA A 103 6.71 -11.76 -6.66
C ALA A 103 5.34 -11.14 -7.01
N LYS A 104 4.27 -11.95 -6.99
CA LYS A 104 2.90 -11.45 -7.19
C LYS A 104 2.50 -10.44 -6.10
N GLN A 105 2.74 -10.76 -4.83
CA GLN A 105 2.43 -9.86 -3.71
C GLN A 105 3.21 -8.54 -3.79
N LEU A 106 4.48 -8.59 -4.20
CA LEU A 106 5.29 -7.39 -4.44
C LEU A 106 4.69 -6.53 -5.55
N LYS A 107 4.30 -7.14 -6.67
CA LYS A 107 3.65 -6.44 -7.79
C LYS A 107 2.34 -5.77 -7.36
N GLU A 108 1.48 -6.49 -6.65
CA GLU A 108 0.23 -5.93 -6.10
C GLU A 108 0.48 -4.80 -5.09
N ALA A 109 1.59 -4.84 -4.34
CA ALA A 109 1.99 -3.73 -3.48
C ALA A 109 2.47 -2.52 -4.30
N GLN A 110 3.29 -2.72 -5.33
CA GLN A 110 3.76 -1.65 -6.22
C GLN A 110 2.59 -0.95 -6.93
N GLU A 111 1.63 -1.70 -7.44
CA GLU A 111 0.42 -1.16 -8.09
C GLU A 111 -0.42 -0.32 -7.12
N ARG A 112 -0.51 -0.70 -5.83
CA ARG A 112 -1.19 0.10 -4.80
C ARG A 112 -0.51 1.43 -4.52
N TYR A 113 0.80 1.53 -4.73
CA TYR A 113 1.59 2.73 -4.46
C TYR A 113 2.05 3.46 -5.73
N VAL A 114 1.52 3.12 -6.91
CA VAL A 114 1.93 3.70 -8.21
C VAL A 114 1.86 5.22 -8.24
N PHE A 115 0.92 5.84 -7.52
CA PHE A 115 0.74 7.30 -7.47
C PHE A 115 1.72 8.03 -6.54
N ILE A 116 2.50 7.27 -5.77
CA ILE A 116 3.50 7.73 -4.78
C ILE A 116 4.94 7.35 -5.24
N GLY A 117 5.06 6.62 -6.35
CA GLY A 117 6.35 6.22 -6.93
C GLY A 117 7.09 7.39 -7.60
N ARG A 118 8.42 7.37 -7.50
CA ARG A 118 9.33 8.27 -8.24
C ARG A 118 9.14 8.01 -9.74
N PRO A 119 8.94 9.04 -10.60
CA PRO A 119 8.93 8.82 -12.04
C PRO A 119 10.26 8.20 -12.48
N GLU A 120 10.21 7.24 -13.41
CA GLU A 120 11.43 6.69 -14.02
C GLU A 120 12.19 7.82 -14.72
N PRO A 121 13.53 7.88 -14.60
CA PRO A 121 14.32 8.80 -15.38
C PRO A 121 14.18 8.45 -16.87
N MET A 122 13.73 9.42 -17.68
CA MET A 122 13.79 9.37 -19.15
C MET A 122 15.22 9.42 -19.64
#